data_AF-A0A7S1WLW9-F1
#
_entry.id   AF-A0A7S1WLW9-F1
#
_cell.length_a   1.000
_cell.length_b   1.000
_cell.length_c   1.000
_cell.angle_alpha   90.00
_cell.angle_beta   90.00
_cell.angle_gamma   90.00
#
_symmetry.space_group_name_H-M   'P 1'
#
loop_
_entity.id
_entity.type
_entity.pdbx_description
1 polymer ?
#
loop_
_entity_poly.entity_id
_entity_poly.type
_entity_poly.pdbx_seq_one_letter_code
_entity_poly.pdbx_strand_id
1 'polypeptide(L)'
;MAAVQSLMVASTILLFHVVSASVAEQSTPEHGAFHSFMHQHSRAYEKGSDEYHQRLALFSQRVAKAQAHNANPDRLWTAGVNKLSDRSEDELAGLRGWNGVAAGAGSKSSWRYGSGTFLSQRSRGRSLPQEFTNWTSLTNAKGALDQGACGSCWAVAALSILAQHYEISNPQSKRTFSLQELVSCVPNPHKCGGDGGCS
;
A
#
# COMPACT_ATOMS: atom_id res chain seq x y z
N MET A 1 -23.04 89.39 -39.20
CA MET A 1 -23.25 87.93 -39.22
C MET A 1 -21.89 87.26 -39.44
N ALA A 2 -21.49 86.38 -38.52
CA ALA A 2 -20.61 85.21 -38.67
C ALA A 2 -19.80 85.02 -37.38
N ALA A 3 -20.27 84.14 -36.51
CA ALA A 3 -19.49 83.59 -35.41
C ALA A 3 -18.98 82.21 -35.87
N VAL A 4 -17.66 81.99 -35.78
CA VAL A 4 -17.01 80.72 -36.13
C VAL A 4 -16.92 79.86 -34.86
N GLN A 5 -17.55 78.69 -34.87
CA GLN A 5 -17.51 77.72 -33.79
C GLN A 5 -16.43 76.67 -34.07
N SER A 6 -15.42 76.59 -33.20
CA SER A 6 -14.41 75.54 -33.20
C SER A 6 -14.96 74.27 -32.54
N LEU A 7 -14.92 73.14 -33.24
CA LEU A 7 -15.13 71.81 -32.65
C LEU A 7 -13.80 71.24 -32.15
N MET A 8 -13.72 70.89 -30.87
CA MET A 8 -12.68 70.00 -30.32
C MET A 8 -13.19 68.56 -30.33
N VAL A 9 -12.47 67.65 -30.98
CA VAL A 9 -12.74 66.21 -30.96
C VAL A 9 -11.85 65.59 -29.88
N ALA A 10 -12.46 65.04 -28.83
CA ALA A 10 -11.76 64.34 -27.75
C ALA A 10 -11.55 62.86 -28.11
N SER A 11 -10.29 62.45 -28.32
CA SER A 11 -9.90 61.03 -28.46
C SER A 11 -9.88 60.35 -27.10
N THR A 12 -10.76 59.37 -26.90
CA THR A 12 -10.76 58.49 -25.72
C THR A 12 -9.92 57.23 -26.01
N ILE A 13 -8.78 57.10 -25.32
CA ILE A 13 -7.92 55.92 -25.37
C ILE A 13 -8.47 54.89 -24.39
N LEU A 14 -9.03 53.78 -24.91
CA LEU A 14 -9.44 52.61 -24.12
C LEU A 14 -8.20 51.79 -23.73
N LEU A 15 -7.73 51.95 -22.51
CA LEU A 15 -6.69 51.11 -21.89
C LEU A 15 -7.30 49.74 -21.52
N PHE A 16 -7.03 48.73 -22.34
CA PHE A 16 -7.28 47.33 -21.99
C PHE A 16 -6.25 46.88 -20.94
N HIS A 17 -6.65 46.85 -19.66
CA HIS A 17 -5.87 46.17 -18.63
C HIS A 17 -6.04 44.66 -18.78
N VAL A 18 -5.00 44.00 -19.29
CA VAL A 18 -4.86 42.54 -19.21
C VAL A 18 -4.58 42.20 -17.75
N VAL A 19 -5.60 41.74 -17.03
CA VAL A 19 -5.45 41.18 -15.69
C VAL A 19 -4.84 39.79 -15.85
N SER A 20 -3.53 39.68 -15.67
CA SER A 20 -2.85 38.38 -15.53
C SER A 20 -3.22 37.81 -14.16
N ALA A 21 -4.16 36.86 -14.13
CA ALA A 21 -4.48 36.11 -12.92
C ALA A 21 -3.36 35.09 -12.67
N SER A 22 -2.39 35.45 -11.83
CA SER A 22 -1.51 34.48 -11.19
C SER A 22 -2.36 33.59 -10.28
N VAL A 23 -2.56 32.33 -10.66
CA VAL A 23 -3.14 31.31 -9.79
C VAL A 23 -2.13 31.07 -8.66
N ALA A 24 -2.27 31.79 -7.56
CA ALA A 24 -1.64 31.42 -6.32
C ALA A 24 -2.28 30.09 -5.89
N GLU A 25 -1.50 29.00 -5.86
CA GLU A 25 -1.92 27.75 -5.22
C GLU A 25 -2.30 28.06 -3.77
N GLN A 26 -3.59 28.24 -3.51
CA GLN A 26 -4.10 28.36 -2.16
C GLN A 26 -3.80 27.03 -1.47
N SER A 27 -3.06 27.10 -0.36
CA SER A 27 -2.78 25.97 0.51
C SER A 27 -4.09 25.42 1.07
N THR A 28 -4.72 24.49 0.35
CA THR A 28 -5.94 23.85 0.80
C THR A 28 -5.64 22.91 1.98
N PRO A 29 -6.63 22.57 2.82
CA PRO A 29 -6.47 21.57 3.88
C PRO A 29 -5.89 20.23 3.38
N GLU A 30 -6.14 19.90 2.11
CA GLU A 30 -5.64 18.73 1.41
C GLU A 30 -4.11 18.74 1.24
N HIS A 31 -3.54 19.88 0.81
CA HIS A 31 -2.09 20.05 0.74
C HIS A 31 -1.44 19.97 2.13
N GLY A 32 -2.11 20.48 3.17
CA GLY A 32 -1.64 20.36 4.55
C GLY A 32 -1.59 18.90 5.03
N ALA A 33 -2.66 18.15 4.81
CA ALA A 33 -2.73 16.72 5.15
C ALA A 33 -1.70 15.88 4.37
N PHE A 34 -1.51 16.18 3.08
CA PHE A 34 -0.51 15.49 2.26
C PHE A 34 0.92 15.80 2.70
N HIS A 35 1.22 17.04 3.10
CA HIS A 35 2.53 17.38 3.65
C HIS A 35 2.83 16.63 4.96
N SER A 36 1.84 16.51 5.86
CA SER A 36 1.97 15.67 7.06
C SER A 36 2.19 14.19 6.71
N PHE A 37 1.47 13.68 5.72
CA PHE A 37 1.65 12.31 5.19
C PHE A 37 3.08 12.10 4.68
N MET A 38 3.61 13.04 3.90
CA MET A 38 4.97 12.98 3.37
C MET A 38 6.00 12.90 4.50
N HIS A 39 5.85 13.72 5.54
CA HIS A 39 6.74 13.67 6.70
C HIS A 39 6.62 12.34 7.46
N GLN A 40 5.39 11.87 7.72
CA GLN A 40 5.14 10.63 8.45
C GLN A 40 5.69 9.38 7.75
N HIS A 41 5.67 9.35 6.41
CA HIS A 41 6.09 8.21 5.60
C HIS A 41 7.38 8.45 4.81
N SER A 42 8.16 9.46 5.22
CA SER A 42 9.46 9.82 4.65
C SER A 42 9.43 9.92 3.12
N ARG A 43 8.45 10.63 2.58
CA ARG A 43 8.34 10.94 1.15
C ARG A 43 9.04 12.26 0.83
N ALA A 44 9.76 12.28 -0.28
CA ALA A 44 10.58 13.40 -0.72
C ALA A 44 10.14 13.92 -2.11
N TYR A 45 8.83 14.09 -2.32
CA TYR A 45 8.30 14.68 -3.54
C TYR A 45 8.57 16.19 -3.58
N GLU A 46 9.12 16.68 -4.69
CA GLU A 46 9.35 18.11 -4.87
C GLU A 46 8.02 18.84 -5.08
N LYS A 47 7.71 19.83 -4.25
CA LYS A 47 6.44 20.57 -4.34
C LYS A 47 6.32 21.26 -5.70
N GLY A 48 5.20 21.06 -6.38
CA GLY A 48 4.92 21.62 -7.71
C GLY A 48 5.40 20.75 -8.87
N SER A 49 6.13 19.67 -8.61
CA SER A 49 6.48 18.68 -9.64
C SER A 49 5.26 17.87 -10.11
N ASP A 50 5.37 17.28 -11.30
CA ASP A 50 4.34 16.38 -11.83
C ASP A 50 4.09 15.19 -10.90
N GLU A 51 5.15 14.61 -10.32
CA GLU A 51 5.01 13.53 -9.34
C GLU A 51 4.27 14.01 -8.09
N TYR A 52 4.59 15.19 -7.55
CA TYR A 52 3.89 15.73 -6.39
C TYR A 52 2.38 15.87 -6.65
N HIS A 53 1.98 16.42 -7.80
CA HIS A 53 0.57 16.54 -8.16
C HIS A 53 -0.10 15.18 -8.34
N GLN A 54 0.57 14.23 -8.98
CA GLN A 54 0.05 12.87 -9.14
C GLN A 54 -0.15 12.17 -7.79
N ARG A 55 0.85 12.24 -6.90
CA ARG A 55 0.82 11.60 -5.58
C ARG A 55 -0.20 12.25 -4.65
N LEU A 56 -0.34 13.58 -4.71
CA LEU A 56 -1.38 14.32 -4.01
C LEU A 56 -2.77 13.86 -4.47
N ALA A 57 -3.03 13.80 -5.78
CA ALA A 57 -4.30 13.35 -6.32
C ALA A 57 -4.65 11.91 -5.89
N LEU A 58 -3.68 11.00 -5.92
CA LEU A 58 -3.85 9.62 -5.43
C LEU A 58 -4.18 9.59 -3.94
N PHE A 59 -3.40 10.31 -3.13
CA PHE A 59 -3.61 10.42 -1.68
C PHE A 59 -5.02 10.91 -1.35
N SER A 60 -5.46 11.99 -1.97
CA SER A 60 -6.76 12.59 -1.72
C SER A 60 -7.92 11.68 -2.12
N GLN A 61 -7.77 10.97 -3.25
CA GLN A 61 -8.72 9.94 -3.64
C GLN A 61 -8.80 8.81 -2.59
N ARG A 62 -7.67 8.38 -2.02
CA ARG A 62 -7.67 7.35 -0.96
C ARG A 62 -8.27 7.84 0.35
N VAL A 63 -8.00 9.08 0.74
CA VAL A 63 -8.60 9.70 1.92
C VAL A 63 -10.12 9.75 1.78
N ALA A 64 -10.63 10.21 0.63
CA ALA A 64 -12.06 10.25 0.37
C ALA A 64 -12.70 8.84 0.40
N LYS A 65 -12.04 7.84 -0.20
CA LYS A 65 -12.47 6.43 -0.13
C LYS A 65 -12.52 5.91 1.32
N ALA A 66 -11.51 6.23 2.13
CA ALA A 66 -11.47 5.83 3.53
C ALA A 66 -12.59 6.49 4.35
N GLN A 67 -12.84 7.79 4.12
CA GLN A 67 -13.93 8.52 4.76
C GLN A 67 -15.30 7.95 4.38
N ALA A 68 -15.54 7.66 3.09
CA ALA A 68 -16.78 7.06 2.62
C ALA A 68 -17.02 5.68 3.25
N HIS A 69 -16.00 4.83 3.32
CA HIS A 69 -16.07 3.53 4.01
C HIS A 69 -16.37 3.70 5.52
N ASN A 70 -15.71 4.66 6.16
CA ASN A 70 -15.89 4.94 7.58
C ASN A 70 -17.23 5.61 7.90
N ALA A 71 -17.93 6.18 6.92
CA ALA A 71 -19.27 6.74 7.09
C ALA A 71 -20.36 5.65 7.07
N ASN A 72 -20.05 4.44 6.60
CA ASN A 72 -20.99 3.33 6.61
C ASN A 72 -21.24 2.85 8.06
N PRO A 73 -22.50 2.81 8.54
CA PRO A 73 -22.83 2.29 9.87
C PRO A 73 -22.58 0.78 10.02
N ASP A 74 -22.67 0.02 8.92
CA ASP A 74 -22.53 -1.45 8.93
C ASP A 74 -21.09 -1.92 8.68
N ARG A 75 -20.10 -1.03 8.79
CA ARG A 75 -18.70 -1.37 8.51
C ARG A 75 -18.14 -2.36 9.53
N LEU A 76 -17.41 -3.36 9.04
CA LEU A 76 -16.74 -4.36 9.87
C LEU A 76 -15.29 -3.97 10.26
N TRP A 77 -14.77 -2.91 9.66
CA TRP A 77 -13.40 -2.43 9.86
C TRP A 77 -13.33 -0.94 9.60
N THR A 78 -12.28 -0.29 10.11
CA THR A 78 -12.03 1.15 9.92
C THR A 78 -10.86 1.34 8.96
N ALA A 79 -11.07 2.13 7.92
CA ALA A 79 -10.03 2.51 6.98
C ALA A 79 -9.19 3.66 7.55
N GLY A 80 -7.86 3.57 7.39
CA GLY A 80 -6.92 4.61 7.77
C GLY A 80 -5.94 4.91 6.66
N VAL A 81 -5.41 6.13 6.66
CA VAL A 81 -4.27 6.49 5.82
C VAL A 81 -3.05 5.70 6.27
N ASN A 82 -2.29 5.15 5.32
CA ASN A 82 -1.09 4.38 5.60
C ASN A 82 -0.04 4.61 4.49
N LYS A 83 1.14 3.99 4.62
CA LYS A 83 2.28 4.14 3.70
C LYS A 83 2.01 3.80 2.23
N LEU A 84 0.82 3.30 1.89
CA LEU A 84 0.39 2.93 0.54
C LEU A 84 -0.66 3.89 -0.04
N SER A 85 -1.09 4.90 0.72
CA SER A 85 -2.16 5.83 0.32
C SER A 85 -1.81 6.70 -0.89
N ASP A 86 -0.53 6.82 -1.24
CA ASP A 86 -0.01 7.58 -2.38
C ASP A 86 0.30 6.73 -3.62
N ARG A 87 -0.02 5.43 -3.59
CA ARG A 87 0.31 4.49 -4.65
C ARG A 87 -0.80 4.31 -5.69
N SER A 88 -0.38 4.13 -6.94
CA SER A 88 -1.27 3.76 -8.05
C SER A 88 -1.74 2.32 -7.90
N GLU A 89 -2.81 1.92 -8.61
CA GLU A 89 -3.25 0.52 -8.58
C GLU A 89 -2.20 -0.43 -9.15
N ASP A 90 -1.41 -0.02 -10.15
CA ASP A 90 -0.34 -0.84 -10.73
C ASP A 90 0.80 -1.08 -9.72
N GLU A 91 1.19 -0.05 -8.99
CA GLU A 91 2.18 -0.18 -7.91
C GLU A 91 1.68 -1.07 -6.78
N LEU A 92 0.36 -1.05 -6.49
CA LEU A 92 -0.26 -1.93 -5.51
C LEU A 92 -0.43 -3.36 -6.03
N ALA A 93 -0.64 -3.56 -7.33
CA ALA A 93 -0.76 -4.86 -7.95
C ALA A 93 0.53 -5.68 -7.79
N GLY A 94 1.70 -5.03 -7.90
CA GLY A 94 2.99 -5.64 -7.60
C GLY A 94 3.14 -6.14 -6.16
N LEU A 95 2.42 -5.53 -5.20
CA LEU A 95 2.43 -5.92 -3.79
C LEU A 95 1.38 -7.02 -3.49
N ARG A 96 0.25 -7.01 -4.20
CA ARG A 96 -0.89 -7.91 -4.04
C ARG A 96 -0.71 -9.18 -4.88
N GLY A 97 0.35 -9.93 -4.60
CA GLY A 97 0.75 -11.04 -5.46
C GLY A 97 -0.06 -12.35 -5.31
N TRP A 98 -0.89 -12.48 -4.27
CA TRP A 98 -1.75 -13.67 -4.11
C TRP A 98 -3.10 -13.45 -4.80
N ASN A 99 -3.18 -13.86 -6.05
CA ASN A 99 -4.45 -14.14 -6.70
C ASN A 99 -4.81 -15.56 -6.29
N GLY A 100 -5.94 -15.77 -5.59
CA GLY A 100 -6.34 -17.02 -4.93
C GLY A 100 -6.56 -18.25 -5.83
N VAL A 101 -5.76 -18.43 -6.89
CA VAL A 101 -5.74 -19.57 -7.81
C VAL A 101 -4.92 -20.74 -7.25
N ALA A 102 -4.56 -20.73 -5.97
CA ALA A 102 -4.21 -21.99 -5.32
C ALA A 102 -5.51 -22.74 -5.04
N ALA A 103 -5.79 -23.68 -5.95
CA ALA A 103 -6.95 -24.56 -5.98
C ALA A 103 -8.23 -23.91 -6.52
N GLY A 104 -8.21 -23.53 -7.80
CA GLY A 104 -9.36 -23.90 -8.63
C GLY A 104 -9.61 -25.40 -8.44
N ALA A 105 -10.87 -25.78 -8.20
CA ALA A 105 -11.34 -27.12 -7.87
C ALA A 105 -11.07 -28.22 -8.93
N GLY A 106 -10.04 -28.05 -9.77
CA GLY A 106 -9.62 -28.99 -10.81
C GLY A 106 -8.14 -28.91 -11.20
N SER A 107 -7.27 -28.21 -10.45
CA SER A 107 -5.83 -28.27 -10.75
C SER A 107 -5.26 -29.62 -10.32
N LYS A 108 -5.22 -30.56 -11.27
CA LYS A 108 -4.49 -31.83 -11.17
C LYS A 108 -2.98 -31.59 -11.24
N SER A 109 -2.43 -30.69 -10.42
CA SER A 109 -0.99 -30.68 -10.20
C SER A 109 -0.66 -31.93 -9.38
N SER A 110 0.25 -32.74 -9.92
CA SER A 110 0.65 -34.07 -9.48
C SER A 110 1.44 -34.07 -8.17
N TRP A 111 1.17 -33.15 -7.25
CA TRP A 111 1.58 -33.30 -5.87
C TRP A 111 0.59 -34.24 -5.21
N ARG A 112 0.91 -35.53 -5.25
CA ARG A 112 0.35 -36.52 -4.31
C ARG A 112 0.79 -36.07 -2.92
N TYR A 113 0.09 -35.10 -2.32
CA TYR A 113 -0.06 -35.08 -0.88
C TYR A 113 -0.60 -36.46 -0.55
N GLY A 114 0.26 -37.31 0.02
CA GLY A 114 -0.17 -38.58 0.57
C GLY A 114 -1.41 -38.33 1.40
N SER A 115 -2.35 -39.27 1.37
CA SER A 115 -3.69 -39.17 1.96
C SER A 115 -3.72 -38.99 3.50
N GLY A 116 -2.66 -38.49 4.11
CA GLY A 116 -2.67 -37.83 5.40
C GLY A 116 -2.47 -36.34 5.18
N THR A 117 -3.51 -35.53 5.41
CA THR A 117 -3.24 -34.13 5.75
C THR A 117 -2.31 -34.17 6.96
N PHE A 118 -1.18 -33.47 6.93
CA PHE A 118 -0.26 -33.39 8.07
C PHE A 118 -0.99 -33.06 9.40
N LEU A 119 -2.13 -32.38 9.29
CA LEU A 119 -3.05 -32.06 10.39
C LEU A 119 -3.97 -33.23 10.82
N SER A 120 -4.38 -34.15 9.93
CA SER A 120 -5.20 -35.30 10.33
C SER A 120 -4.42 -36.34 11.14
N GLN A 121 -3.09 -36.29 11.13
CA GLN A 121 -2.28 -37.33 11.77
C GLN A 121 -2.17 -37.15 13.30
N ARG A 122 -2.72 -36.07 13.89
CA ARG A 122 -2.49 -35.73 15.31
C ARG A 122 -3.71 -35.30 16.14
N SER A 123 -4.92 -35.30 15.60
CA SER A 123 -6.14 -35.13 16.42
C SER A 123 -6.53 -36.44 17.11
N ARG A 124 -5.63 -37.03 17.90
CA ARG A 124 -5.92 -38.22 18.74
C ARG A 124 -6.80 -37.86 19.96
N GLY A 125 -7.94 -37.18 19.74
CA GLY A 125 -8.89 -36.83 20.80
C GLY A 125 -8.35 -35.90 21.90
N ARG A 126 -7.22 -35.21 21.68
CA ARG A 126 -6.74 -34.19 22.63
C ARG A 126 -7.53 -32.91 22.44
N SER A 127 -8.17 -32.44 23.50
CA SER A 127 -8.71 -31.09 23.56
C SER A 127 -7.58 -30.08 23.36
N LEU A 128 -7.81 -29.08 22.53
CA LEU A 128 -6.92 -27.93 22.46
C LEU A 128 -6.98 -27.17 23.78
N PRO A 129 -5.87 -26.56 24.24
CA PRO A 129 -5.87 -25.72 25.43
C PRO A 129 -6.90 -24.59 25.26
N GLN A 130 -7.80 -24.42 26.21
CA GLN A 130 -8.86 -23.39 26.14
C GLN A 130 -8.27 -21.98 26.30
N GLU A 131 -7.16 -21.89 27.03
CA GLU A 131 -6.42 -20.67 27.32
C GLU A 131 -5.50 -20.21 26.18
N PHE A 132 -5.16 -21.09 25.23
CA PHE A 132 -4.29 -20.73 24.12
C PHE A 132 -5.08 -20.09 22.98
N THR A 133 -4.83 -18.80 22.71
CA THR A 133 -5.60 -18.03 21.72
C THR A 133 -4.80 -17.57 20.51
N ASN A 134 -3.49 -17.32 20.65
CA ASN A 134 -2.65 -16.85 19.55
C ASN A 134 -1.15 -17.08 19.80
N TRP A 135 -0.36 -16.91 18.73
CA TRP A 135 1.11 -17.05 18.74
C TRP A 135 1.84 -15.70 18.92
N THR A 136 1.15 -14.62 19.28
CA THR A 136 1.77 -13.27 19.32
C THR A 136 2.77 -13.09 20.47
N SER A 137 2.82 -14.04 21.40
CA SER A 137 3.85 -14.10 22.44
C SER A 137 5.24 -14.40 21.87
N LEU A 138 5.32 -15.07 20.71
CA LEU A 138 6.59 -15.36 20.03
C LEU A 138 7.25 -14.07 19.55
N THR A 139 8.56 -13.98 19.75
CA THR A 139 9.37 -12.85 19.30
C THR A 139 9.28 -12.69 17.79
N ASN A 140 9.33 -13.79 17.04
CA ASN A 140 9.21 -13.79 15.58
C ASN A 140 7.77 -13.53 15.08
N ALA A 141 6.78 -13.46 15.97
CA ALA A 141 5.40 -13.07 15.63
C ALA A 141 5.08 -11.60 15.95
N LYS A 142 5.93 -10.90 16.72
CA LYS A 142 5.70 -9.50 17.13
C LYS A 142 5.99 -8.48 16.02
N GLY A 143 6.91 -8.80 15.11
CA GLY A 143 7.29 -7.93 14.00
C GLY A 143 6.67 -8.40 12.68
N ALA A 144 5.90 -7.52 12.04
CA ALA A 144 5.53 -7.75 10.64
C ALA A 144 6.73 -7.44 9.75
N LEU A 145 7.17 -8.42 8.97
CA LEU A 145 8.23 -8.22 7.98
C LEU A 145 7.70 -7.37 6.82
N ASP A 146 8.48 -6.38 6.41
CA ASP A 146 8.15 -5.53 5.27
C ASP A 146 8.75 -6.14 3.98
N GLN A 147 7.89 -6.57 3.06
CA GLN A 147 8.33 -7.05 1.74
C GLN A 147 8.88 -5.92 0.84
N GLY A 148 8.69 -4.66 1.24
CA GLY A 148 9.09 -3.50 0.45
C GLY A 148 8.27 -3.37 -0.83
N ALA A 149 8.91 -2.97 -1.92
CA ALA A 149 8.30 -2.78 -3.23
C ALA A 149 8.26 -4.07 -4.08
N CYS A 150 8.70 -5.20 -3.54
CA CYS A 150 8.83 -6.44 -4.30
C CYS A 150 7.64 -7.38 -4.08
N GLY A 151 7.25 -8.13 -5.11
CA GLY A 151 6.25 -9.21 -5.05
C GLY A 151 6.81 -10.47 -4.38
N SER A 152 7.25 -10.36 -3.12
CA SER A 152 7.91 -11.42 -2.34
C SER A 152 7.09 -11.89 -1.14
N CYS A 153 5.77 -11.68 -1.13
CA CYS A 153 4.95 -12.02 0.03
C CYS A 153 4.94 -13.54 0.32
N TRP A 154 5.19 -14.39 -0.68
CA TRP A 154 5.41 -15.82 -0.48
C TRP A 154 6.65 -16.15 0.35
N ALA A 155 7.75 -15.43 0.10
CA ALA A 155 9.00 -15.62 0.80
C ALA A 155 8.87 -15.10 2.24
N VAL A 156 8.20 -13.95 2.42
CA VAL A 156 7.87 -13.41 3.74
C VAL A 156 7.01 -14.39 4.54
N ALA A 157 5.94 -14.92 3.94
CA ALA A 157 5.06 -15.88 4.61
C ALA A 157 5.81 -17.16 5.02
N ALA A 158 6.60 -17.73 4.12
CA ALA A 158 7.40 -18.93 4.40
C ALA A 158 8.42 -18.68 5.53
N LEU A 159 9.15 -17.56 5.47
CA LEU A 159 10.14 -17.19 6.47
C LEU A 159 9.51 -16.99 7.85
N SER A 160 8.37 -16.29 7.92
CA SER A 160 7.66 -16.02 9.18
C SER A 160 7.27 -17.31 9.89
N ILE A 161 6.72 -18.30 9.16
CA ILE A 161 6.34 -19.59 9.75
C ILE A 161 7.57 -20.41 10.14
N LEU A 162 8.61 -20.43 9.30
CA LEU A 162 9.85 -21.13 9.61
C LEU A 162 10.50 -20.59 10.90
N ALA A 163 10.56 -19.26 11.04
CA ALA A 163 11.14 -18.60 12.20
C ALA A 163 10.33 -18.88 13.48
N GLN A 164 9.00 -18.76 13.42
CA GLN A 164 8.13 -19.07 14.56
C GLN A 164 8.22 -20.54 14.97
N HIS A 165 8.24 -21.48 14.01
CA HIS A 165 8.38 -22.90 14.30
C HIS A 165 9.73 -23.23 14.97
N TYR A 166 10.80 -22.58 14.50
CA TYR A 166 12.12 -22.72 15.10
C TYR A 166 12.16 -22.19 16.53
N GLU A 167 11.57 -21.00 16.79
CA GLU A 167 11.47 -20.43 18.14
C GLU A 167 10.73 -21.36 19.11
N ILE A 168 9.59 -21.93 18.69
CA ILE A 168 8.83 -22.91 19.49
C ILE A 168 9.69 -24.15 19.81
N SER A 169 10.42 -24.66 18.83
CA SER A 169 11.17 -25.90 18.96
C SER A 169 12.47 -25.70 19.76
N ASN A 170 13.07 -24.51 19.70
CA ASN A 170 14.39 -24.19 20.23
C ASN A 170 14.34 -22.86 21.03
N PRO A 171 13.65 -22.81 22.18
CA PRO A 171 13.34 -21.55 22.89
C PRO A 171 14.57 -20.78 23.41
N GLN A 172 15.72 -21.43 23.52
CA GLN A 172 16.99 -20.83 23.95
C GLN A 172 17.83 -20.29 22.78
N SER A 173 17.46 -20.60 21.53
CA SER A 173 18.25 -20.26 20.33
C SER A 173 17.78 -18.96 19.69
N LYS A 174 18.73 -18.11 19.29
CA LYS A 174 18.48 -16.83 18.60
C LYS A 174 18.84 -16.89 17.12
N ARG A 175 18.40 -17.94 16.43
CA ARG A 175 18.64 -18.07 14.98
C ARG A 175 17.82 -17.05 14.21
N THR A 176 18.43 -16.43 13.21
CA THR A 176 17.77 -15.60 12.20
C THR A 176 17.73 -16.33 10.86
N PHE A 177 16.82 -15.91 9.98
CA PHE A 177 16.65 -16.46 8.64
C PHE A 177 16.77 -15.34 7.61
N SER A 178 17.30 -15.66 6.43
CA SER A 178 17.49 -14.69 5.34
C SER A 178 16.29 -14.71 4.39
N LEU A 179 15.51 -13.63 4.38
CA LEU A 179 14.48 -13.42 3.37
C LEU A 179 15.09 -13.37 1.97
N GLN A 180 16.24 -12.72 1.83
CA GLN A 180 16.92 -12.56 0.55
C GLN A 180 17.39 -13.90 -0.02
N GLU A 181 17.84 -14.83 0.82
CA GLU A 181 18.21 -16.17 0.37
C GLU A 181 17.03 -16.91 -0.25
N LEU A 182 15.83 -16.81 0.36
CA LEU A 182 14.62 -17.40 -0.22
C LEU A 182 14.31 -16.76 -1.58
N VAL A 183 14.30 -15.43 -1.66
CA VAL A 183 13.99 -14.71 -2.89
C VAL A 183 14.99 -15.01 -4.01
N SER A 184 16.28 -15.08 -3.70
CA SER A 184 17.34 -15.27 -4.69
C SER A 184 17.45 -16.72 -5.19
N CYS A 185 17.14 -17.70 -4.33
CA CYS A 185 17.49 -19.10 -4.61
C CYS A 185 16.30 -20.02 -4.86
N VAL A 186 15.09 -19.67 -4.42
CA VAL A 186 13.92 -20.55 -4.54
C VAL A 186 13.13 -20.21 -5.82
N PRO A 187 12.98 -21.17 -6.76
CA PRO A 187 12.16 -20.94 -7.95
C PRO A 187 10.69 -20.68 -7.58
N ASN A 188 10.09 -19.67 -8.20
CA ASN A 188 8.67 -19.33 -8.03
C ASN A 188 7.91 -19.39 -9.38
N PRO A 189 7.84 -20.56 -10.04
CA PRO A 189 7.28 -20.69 -11.39
C PRO A 189 5.78 -20.38 -11.46
N HIS A 190 5.08 -20.48 -10.33
CA HIS A 190 3.65 -20.27 -10.23
C HIS A 190 3.28 -18.86 -9.77
N LYS A 191 4.27 -17.99 -9.54
CA LYS A 191 4.07 -16.60 -9.08
C LYS A 191 3.15 -16.53 -7.85
N CYS A 192 3.29 -17.51 -6.96
CA CYS A 192 2.51 -17.59 -5.74
C CYS A 192 2.87 -16.37 -4.92
N GLY A 193 1.98 -15.38 -4.76
CA GLY A 193 2.36 -14.20 -3.97
C GLY A 193 3.29 -13.21 -4.68
N GLY A 194 3.25 -13.17 -6.02
CA GLY A 194 4.02 -12.23 -6.86
C GLY A 194 5.16 -12.92 -7.60
N ASP A 195 5.94 -12.15 -8.37
CA ASP A 195 6.97 -12.69 -9.27
C ASP A 195 8.31 -12.99 -8.56
N GLY A 196 8.55 -12.42 -7.38
CA GLY A 196 9.88 -12.41 -6.77
C GLY A 196 10.87 -11.53 -7.55
N GLY A 197 12.14 -11.93 -7.60
CA GLY A 197 13.18 -11.20 -8.35
C GLY A 197 13.64 -9.90 -7.68
N CYS A 198 13.55 -9.81 -6.36
CA CYS A 198 14.02 -8.64 -5.61
C CYS A 198 15.56 -8.66 -5.55
N SER A 199 16.19 -7.75 -6.27
CA SER A 199 17.64 -7.51 -6.26
C SER A 199 17.96 -6.16 -5.65
#